data_AF-A0A3L7W115-F1
#
_entry.id   AF-A0A3L7W115-F1
#
_cell.length_a   1.000
_cell.length_b   1.000
_cell.length_c   1.000
_cell.angle_alpha   90.00
_cell.angle_beta   90.00
_cell.angle_gamma   90.00
#
_symmetry.space_group_name_H-M   'P 1'
#
loop_
_entity.id
_entity.type
_entity.pdbx_description
1 polymer ?
#
loop_
_entity_poly.entity_id
_entity_poly.type
_entity_poly.pdbx_seq_one_letter_code
_entity_poly.pdbx_strand_id
1 'polypeptide(L)'
;MVIDPQLLVALVLGLVQGLTEFLPISSSAHLYAIPYLFGLSEPLLSSLAFGAVLHLGTLAAVLVALRADVLRLTRVALGVVFSLGRRRGDP
;
A
#
# COMPACT_ATOMS: atom_id res chain seq x y z
N MET A 1 -2.88 24.99 19.46
CA MET A 1 -2.76 23.77 18.65
C MET A 1 -1.60 22.97 19.24
N VAL A 2 -1.91 22.10 20.21
CA VAL A 2 -0.92 21.15 20.72
C VAL A 2 -0.84 20.04 19.68
N ILE A 3 0.35 19.70 19.19
CA ILE A 3 0.51 18.55 18.32
C ILE A 3 0.27 17.31 19.16
N ASP A 4 -0.79 16.57 18.85
CA ASP A 4 -1.09 15.31 19.53
C ASP A 4 0.08 14.34 19.32
N PRO A 5 0.71 13.80 20.39
CA PRO A 5 1.84 12.88 20.27
C PRO A 5 1.56 11.70 19.33
N GLN A 6 0.29 11.26 19.28
CA GLN A 6 -0.17 10.20 18.40
C GLN A 6 -0.08 10.55 16.91
N LEU A 7 -0.32 11.82 16.54
CA LEU A 7 -0.19 12.28 15.15
C LEU A 7 1.26 12.22 14.69
N LEU A 8 2.19 12.58 15.56
CA LEU A 8 3.62 12.47 15.27
C LEU A 8 4.03 11.02 15.05
N VAL A 9 3.61 10.10 15.91
CA VAL A 9 3.90 8.67 15.75
C VAL A 9 3.27 8.12 14.48
N ALA A 10 2.02 8.47 14.18
CA ALA A 10 1.36 8.05 12.94
C ALA A 10 2.11 8.54 11.69
N LEU A 11 2.62 9.78 11.71
CA LEU A 11 3.44 10.34 10.63
C LEU A 11 4.76 9.59 10.47
N VAL A 12 5.45 9.27 11.58
CA VAL A 12 6.69 8.48 11.57
C VAL A 12 6.43 7.07 11.02
N LEU A 13 5.40 6.38 11.49
CA LEU A 13 5.03 5.04 11.00
C LEU A 13 4.63 5.07 9.51
N GLY A 14 3.95 6.12 9.07
CA GLY A 14 3.63 6.32 7.66
C GLY A 14 4.87 6.53 6.79
N LEU A 15 5.85 7.30 7.26
CA LEU A 15 7.15 7.47 6.58
C LEU A 15 7.92 6.15 6.53
N VAL A 16 7.98 5.42 7.64
CA VAL A 16 8.63 4.11 7.70
C VAL A 16 7.95 3.13 6.74
N GLN A 17 6.62 3.05 6.71
CA GLN A 17 5.93 2.22 5.72
C GLN A 17 6.27 2.64 4.30
N GLY A 18 6.17 3.93 3.98
CA GLY A 18 6.46 4.44 2.64
C GLY A 18 7.87 4.14 2.16
N LEU A 19 8.86 4.17 3.07
CA LEU A 19 10.24 3.82 2.76
C LEU A 19 10.43 2.30 2.67
N THR A 20 9.91 1.54 3.63
CA THR A 20 10.20 0.10 3.76
C THR A 20 9.36 -0.79 2.86
N GLU A 21 8.19 -0.36 2.41
CA GLU A 21 7.29 -1.16 1.54
C GLU A 21 7.95 -1.54 0.21
N PHE A 22 8.84 -0.68 -0.31
CA PHE A 22 9.54 -0.91 -1.57
C PHE A 22 10.87 -1.63 -1.40
N LEU A 23 11.32 -1.84 -0.16
CA LEU A 23 12.52 -2.59 0.16
C LEU A 23 12.15 -4.00 0.61
N PRO A 24 12.90 -5.05 0.21
CA PRO A 24 12.64 -6.43 0.61
C PRO A 24 13.12 -6.70 2.05
N ILE A 25 12.65 -5.90 3.01
CA ILE A 25 13.07 -5.89 4.43
C ILE A 25 11.90 -6.08 5.41
N SER A 26 10.72 -6.50 4.90
CA SER A 26 9.48 -6.67 5.66
C SER A 26 8.96 -5.38 6.33
N SER A 27 8.04 -4.69 5.66
CA SER A 27 7.40 -3.47 6.17
C SER A 27 6.58 -3.71 7.43
N SER A 28 5.87 -4.85 7.50
CA SER A 28 5.09 -5.24 8.69
C SER A 28 5.97 -5.41 9.93
N ALA A 29 7.19 -5.96 9.78
CA ALA A 29 8.12 -6.09 10.91
C ALA A 29 8.44 -4.73 11.53
N HIS A 30 8.65 -3.70 10.72
CA HIS A 30 8.94 -2.35 11.20
C HIS A 30 7.72 -1.69 11.85
N LEU A 31 6.52 -1.88 11.29
CA LEU A 31 5.27 -1.35 11.86
C LEU A 31 4.94 -1.93 13.25
N TYR A 32 5.31 -3.17 13.53
CA TYR A 32 5.11 -3.78 14.86
C TYR A 32 6.31 -3.61 15.80
N ALA A 33 7.54 -3.69 15.28
CA ALA A 33 8.75 -3.60 16.09
C ALA A 33 8.98 -2.19 16.64
N ILE A 34 8.73 -1.13 15.86
CA ILE A 34 8.97 0.25 16.32
C ILE A 34 8.07 0.59 17.52
N PRO A 35 6.73 0.43 17.47
CA PRO A 35 5.89 0.71 18.64
C PRO A 35 6.23 -0.16 19.85
N TYR A 36 6.58 -1.43 19.62
CA TYR A 36 6.98 -2.35 20.69
C TYR A 36 8.27 -1.90 21.40
N LEU A 37 9.32 -1.55 20.66
CA LEU A 37 10.62 -1.14 21.20
C LEU A 37 10.54 0.18 21.97
N PHE A 38 9.66 1.08 21.56
CA PHE A 38 9.46 2.39 22.21
C PHE A 38 8.37 2.39 23.29
N GLY A 39 7.77 1.23 23.59
CA GLY A 39 6.69 1.13 24.59
C GLY A 39 5.41 1.88 24.20
N LEU A 40 5.21 2.13 22.91
CA LEU A 40 4.06 2.84 22.36
C LEU A 40 2.90 1.85 22.16
N SER A 41 2.24 1.49 23.25
CA SER A 41 1.09 0.58 23.25
C SER A 41 -0.21 1.35 22.97
N GLU A 42 -0.32 1.93 21.78
CA GLU A 42 -1.54 2.59 21.33
C GLU A 42 -2.41 1.62 20.51
N PRO A 43 -3.63 1.29 20.95
CA PRO A 43 -4.50 0.32 20.28
C PRO A 43 -4.82 0.70 18.83
N LEU A 44 -4.91 2.00 18.55
CA LEU A 44 -5.18 2.51 17.19
C LEU A 44 -4.00 2.26 16.25
N LEU A 45 -2.76 2.55 16.68
CA LEU A 45 -1.55 2.44 15.86
C LEU A 45 -1.11 0.99 15.63
N SER A 46 -1.46 0.10 16.55
CA SER A 46 -1.23 -1.36 16.45
C SER A 46 -2.37 -2.11 15.75
N SER A 47 -3.45 -1.40 15.37
CA SER A 47 -4.61 -2.02 14.75
C SER A 47 -4.32 -2.51 13.32
N LEU A 48 -4.97 -3.60 12.93
CA LEU A 48 -4.97 -4.09 11.55
C LEU A 48 -5.47 -3.02 10.57
N ALA A 49 -6.46 -2.22 10.99
CA ALA A 49 -7.03 -1.15 10.19
C ALA A 49 -6.00 -0.07 9.86
N PHE A 50 -5.18 0.35 10.84
CA PHE A 50 -4.11 1.31 10.62
C PHE A 50 -3.08 0.76 9.63
N GLY A 51 -2.61 -0.47 9.83
CA GLY A 51 -1.71 -1.14 8.89
C GLY A 51 -2.28 -1.21 7.47
N ALA A 52 -3.56 -1.56 7.33
CA ALA A 52 -4.24 -1.61 6.03
C ALA A 52 -4.29 -0.24 5.33
N VAL A 53 -4.60 0.83 6.06
CA VAL A 53 -4.60 2.20 5.51
C VAL A 53 -3.22 2.61 5.04
N LEU A 54 -2.16 2.27 5.79
CA LEU A 54 -0.79 2.55 5.36
C LEU A 54 -0.42 1.80 4.06
N HIS A 55 -0.81 0.52 3.92
CA HIS A 55 -0.62 -0.24 2.67
C HIS A 55 -1.45 0.32 1.52
N LEU A 56 -2.67 0.82 1.78
CA LEU A 56 -3.46 1.52 0.77
C LEU A 56 -2.77 2.81 0.31
N GLY A 57 -2.11 3.53 1.22
CA GLY A 57 -1.30 4.70 0.90
C GLY A 57 -0.14 4.36 -0.04
N THR A 58 0.63 3.31 0.24
CA THR A 58 1.74 2.89 -0.62
C THR A 58 1.25 2.34 -1.96
N LEU A 59 0.15 1.57 -1.97
CA LEU A 59 -0.50 1.13 -3.20
C LEU A 59 -0.94 2.32 -4.06
N ALA A 60 -1.58 3.32 -3.46
CA ALA A 60 -1.99 4.54 -4.16
C ALA A 60 -0.78 5.28 -4.75
N ALA A 61 0.31 5.39 -4.01
CA ALA A 61 1.55 5.99 -4.51
C ALA A 61 2.07 5.27 -5.76
N VAL A 62 2.08 3.93 -5.77
CA VAL A 62 2.48 3.13 -6.94
C VAL A 62 1.52 3.33 -8.10
N LEU A 63 0.21 3.28 -7.87
CA LEU A 63 -0.80 3.47 -8.91
C LEU A 63 -0.69 4.84 -9.58
N VAL A 64 -0.39 5.89 -8.80
CA VAL A 64 -0.19 7.25 -9.32
C VAL A 64 1.14 7.36 -10.10
N ALA A 65 2.22 6.79 -9.55
CA ALA A 65 3.53 6.79 -10.18
C ALA A 65 3.52 6.04 -11.53
N LEU A 66 2.87 4.86 -11.56
CA LEU A 66 2.80 3.98 -12.72
C LEU A 66 1.48 4.11 -13.51
N ARG A 67 0.72 5.21 -13.32
CA ARG A 67 -0.62 5.36 -13.90
C ARG A 67 -0.68 5.09 -15.41
N ALA A 68 0.34 5.51 -16.16
CA ALA A 68 0.39 5.33 -17.61
C ALA A 68 0.57 3.84 -17.98
N ASP A 69 1.48 3.16 -17.29
CA ASP A 69 1.76 1.74 -17.51
C ASP A 69 0.58 0.87 -17.06
N VAL A 70 -0.01 1.18 -15.90
CA VAL A 70 -1.21 0.51 -15.38
C VAL A 70 -2.33 0.62 -16.40
N LEU A 71 -2.66 1.83 -16.88
CA LEU A 71 -3.71 2.01 -17.89
C LEU A 71 -3.42 1.29 -19.20
N ARG A 72 -2.15 1.28 -19.64
CA ARG A 72 -1.73 0.56 -20.85
C ARG A 72 -1.94 -0.94 -20.68
N LEU A 73 -1.44 -1.52 -19.59
CA LEU A 73 -1.55 -2.94 -19.29
C LEU A 73 -3.01 -3.36 -19.13
N THR A 74 -3.82 -2.58 -18.42
CA THR A 74 -5.26 -2.86 -18.26
C THR A 74 -5.99 -2.85 -19.60
N ARG A 75 -5.72 -1.88 -20.48
CA ARG A 75 -6.34 -1.83 -21.82
C ARG A 75 -5.96 -3.04 -22.67
N VAL A 76 -4.69 -3.43 -22.66
CA VAL A 76 -4.21 -4.62 -23.39
C VAL A 76 -4.85 -5.88 -22.84
N ALA A 77 -4.85 -6.06 -21.52
CA ALA A 77 -5.46 -7.21 -20.87
C ALA A 77 -6.94 -7.35 -21.23
N LEU A 78 -7.71 -6.27 -21.14
CA LEU A 78 -9.12 -6.25 -21.54
C LEU A 78 -9.27 -6.60 -23.03
N GLY A 79 -8.47 -6.00 -23.92
CA GLY A 79 -8.49 -6.31 -25.35
C GLY A 79 -8.21 -7.78 -25.66
N VAL A 80 -7.28 -8.41 -24.95
CA VAL A 80 -7.01 -9.85 -25.05
C VAL A 80 -8.22 -10.66 -24.60
N VAL A 81 -8.77 -10.39 -23.41
CA VAL A 81 -9.95 -11.11 -22.89
C VAL A 81 -11.13 -11.02 -23.87
N PHE A 82 -11.41 -9.83 -24.41
CA PHE A 82 -12.50 -9.64 -25.37
C PHE A 82 -12.22 -10.25 -26.75
N SER A 83 -10.95 -10.35 -27.17
CA SER A 83 -10.59 -10.95 -28.47
C SER A 83 -10.60 -12.49 -28.45
N LEU A 84 -10.34 -13.12 -27.30
CA LEU A 84 -10.47 -14.58 -27.12
C LEU A 84 -11.92 -15.05 -27.30
N GLY A 85 -12.91 -14.22 -26.97
CA GLY A 85 -14.33 -14.51 -27.22
C GLY A 85 -14.72 -14.53 -28.70
N ARG A 86 -13.98 -13.84 -29.59
CA ARG A 86 -14.29 -13.78 -31.03
C ARG A 86 -13.71 -14.94 -31.83
N ARG A 87 -12.61 -15.56 -31.38
CA ARG A 87 -11.93 -16.66 -32.10
C ARG A 87 -12.56 -18.04 -31.90
N ARG A 88 -13.61 -18.17 -31.09
CA ARG A 88 -14.34 -19.45 -30.88
C ARG A 88 -15.50 -19.65 -31.86
N GLY A 89 -15.71 -18.71 -32.79
CA GLY A 89 -16.75 -18.76 -33.81
C GLY A 89 -16.24 -18.97 -35.25
N ASP A 90 -14.93 -19.17 -35.44
CA ASP A 90 -14.40 -19.51 -36.77
C ASP A 90 -14.54 -21.04 -36.99
N PRO A 91 -15.33 -21.49 -37.99
CA PRO A 91 -15.56 -22.90 -38.30
C PRO A 91 -14.37 -23.60 -38.99
#